data_AF-A0A4P5T4A1-F1
#
_entry.id   AF-A0A4P5T4A1-F1
#
_cell.length_a   1.000
_cell.length_b   1.000
_cell.length_c   1.000
_cell.angle_alpha   90.00
_cell.angle_beta   90.00
_cell.angle_gamma   90.00
#
_symmetry.space_group_name_H-M   'P 1'
#
loop_
_entity.id
_entity.type
_entity.pdbx_description
1 polymer ?
#
loop_
_entity_poly.entity_id
_entity_poly.type
_entity_poly.pdbx_seq_one_letter_code
_entity_poly.pdbx_strand_id
1 'polypeptide(L)'
;MFFQRLFLALVFSVGCLIASAQASVAEGGQFRSIYKQQEKEGKMQSVENSTYGIFKSNSGWKDSKYYVLMNDVMPGTIIKIKSQQTEQVVYAKVLGSLVPAKENDGLKLRLSNAALEALGLKDSSSPLVLTWNN
;
A
#
# COMPACT_ATOMS: atom_id res chain seq x y z
N MET A 1 -12.01 61.45 -16.66
CA MET A 1 -13.44 61.18 -16.97
C MET A 1 -13.51 59.71 -17.37
N PHE A 2 -14.01 58.82 -16.50
CA PHE A 2 -15.43 58.41 -16.43
C PHE A 2 -15.89 57.78 -17.77
N PHE A 3 -16.49 56.61 -17.92
CA PHE A 3 -17.10 55.58 -17.04
C PHE A 3 -17.51 54.46 -18.05
N GLN A 4 -17.15 53.20 -17.88
CA GLN A 4 -17.98 52.14 -17.28
C GLN A 4 -19.20 51.68 -18.09
N ARG A 5 -19.27 50.35 -18.33
CA ARG A 5 -20.44 49.43 -18.24
C ARG A 5 -19.95 48.06 -18.74
N LEU A 6 -19.59 47.10 -17.88
CA LEU A 6 -20.42 46.27 -16.99
C LEU A 6 -21.53 45.51 -17.74
N PHE A 7 -21.24 44.27 -18.08
CA PHE A 7 -22.13 43.10 -18.20
C PHE A 7 -21.21 41.89 -17.94
N LEU A 8 -21.10 41.34 -16.73
CA LEU A 8 -22.05 40.45 -16.07
C LEU A 8 -22.63 39.37 -17.00
N ALA A 9 -21.90 38.26 -17.13
CA ALA A 9 -22.45 36.96 -17.48
C ALA A 9 -21.65 35.88 -16.73
N LEU A 10 -22.19 35.54 -15.58
CA LEU A 10 -21.89 34.39 -14.76
C LEU A 10 -22.37 33.15 -15.51
N VAL A 11 -21.46 32.31 -16.00
CA VAL A 11 -21.76 30.91 -16.30
C VAL A 11 -20.64 30.06 -15.71
N PHE A 12 -20.94 29.52 -14.54
CA PHE A 12 -20.33 28.32 -14.00
C PHE A 12 -20.34 27.24 -15.10
N SER A 13 -19.18 26.91 -15.64
CA SER A 13 -18.99 25.59 -16.25
C SER A 13 -18.10 24.80 -15.32
N VAL A 14 -18.78 24.00 -14.50
CA VAL A 14 -18.24 22.86 -13.77
C VAL A 14 -17.70 21.88 -14.81
N GLY A 15 -16.44 22.08 -15.20
CA GLY A 15 -15.63 21.08 -15.87
C GLY A 15 -14.85 20.32 -14.82
N CYS A 16 -15.52 19.35 -14.19
CA CYS A 16 -14.96 18.46 -13.19
C CYS A 16 -13.63 17.87 -13.67
N LEU A 17 -12.66 17.89 -12.76
CA LEU A 17 -11.34 17.31 -12.92
C LEU A 17 -11.44 15.87 -13.43
N ILE A 18 -10.86 15.60 -14.59
CA ILE A 18 -10.23 14.31 -14.84
C ILE A 18 -8.73 14.57 -14.80
N ALA A 19 -8.24 14.85 -13.59
CA ALA A 19 -6.86 14.55 -13.29
C ALA A 19 -6.75 13.02 -13.35
N SER A 20 -6.41 12.49 -14.52
CA SER A 20 -5.72 11.21 -14.60
C SER A 20 -4.39 11.42 -13.88
N ALA A 21 -4.44 11.28 -12.56
CA ALA A 21 -3.28 11.09 -11.73
C ALA A 21 -2.67 9.75 -12.16
N GLN A 22 -1.90 9.76 -13.25
CA GLN A 22 -0.75 8.88 -13.33
C GLN A 22 0.16 9.30 -12.20
N ALA A 23 -0.15 8.76 -11.01
CA ALA A 23 0.72 8.76 -9.87
C ALA A 23 2.01 8.09 -10.36
N SER A 24 2.99 8.93 -10.69
CA SER A 24 4.38 8.60 -10.88
C SER A 24 4.68 7.41 -10.01
N VAL A 25 5.08 6.28 -10.62
CA VAL A 25 5.34 5.01 -9.97
C VAL A 25 6.30 5.26 -8.81
N ALA A 26 5.72 5.55 -7.65
CA ALA A 26 6.46 6.01 -6.50
C ALA A 26 7.24 4.79 -6.06
N GLU A 27 8.56 4.89 -6.00
CA GLU A 27 9.44 3.82 -5.57
C GLU A 27 8.86 3.13 -4.31
N GLY A 28 8.40 1.88 -4.48
CA GLY A 28 7.77 1.07 -3.44
C GLY A 28 6.22 0.96 -3.43
N GLY A 29 5.50 1.67 -4.31
CA GLY A 29 4.05 1.55 -4.52
C GLY A 29 3.22 2.76 -4.07
N GLN A 30 1.92 2.73 -4.39
CA GLN A 30 0.99 3.86 -4.19
C GLN A 30 0.73 4.21 -2.71
N PHE A 31 1.03 3.29 -1.80
CA PHE A 31 0.72 3.45 -0.38
C PHE A 31 1.82 4.17 0.43
N ARG A 32 2.95 4.52 -0.19
CA ARG A 32 4.08 5.18 0.48
C ARG A 32 3.69 6.50 1.16
N SER A 33 2.89 7.34 0.51
CA SER A 33 2.48 8.64 1.05
C SER A 33 1.60 8.47 2.29
N ILE A 34 0.73 7.47 2.30
CA ILE A 34 -0.14 7.15 3.44
C ILE A 34 0.69 6.63 4.61
N TYR A 35 1.64 5.73 4.36
CA TYR A 35 2.56 5.22 5.38
C TYR A 35 3.28 6.36 6.12
N LYS A 36 3.83 7.35 5.38
CA LYS A 36 4.52 8.49 5.98
C LYS A 36 3.62 9.37 6.87
N GLN A 37 2.32 9.39 6.60
CA GLN A 37 1.36 10.08 7.46
C GLN A 37 1.16 9.31 8.77
N GLN A 38 0.97 7.99 8.66
CA GLN A 38 0.81 7.09 9.82
C GLN A 38 2.08 7.05 10.71
N GLU A 39 3.26 7.18 10.11
CA GLU A 39 4.54 7.21 10.81
C GLU A 39 4.64 8.33 11.84
N LYS A 40 3.92 9.44 11.64
CA LYS A 40 3.94 10.60 12.54
C LYS A 40 3.01 10.47 13.75
N GLU A 41 2.01 9.61 13.67
CA GLU A 41 0.89 9.56 14.61
C GLU A 41 0.89 8.29 15.48
N GLY A 42 1.52 7.20 15.02
CA GLY A 42 1.50 5.90 15.69
C GLY A 42 2.85 5.41 16.22
N LYS A 43 2.82 4.42 17.12
CA LYS A 43 4.02 3.72 17.58
C LYS A 43 4.53 2.80 16.48
N MET A 44 5.82 2.95 16.15
CA MET A 44 6.50 2.05 15.22
C MET A 44 6.56 0.65 15.81
N GLN A 45 6.12 -0.34 15.04
CA GLN A 45 6.22 -1.77 15.29
C GLN A 45 7.04 -2.37 14.17
N SER A 46 7.96 -3.29 14.51
CA SER A 46 8.78 -3.98 13.53
C SER A 46 8.85 -5.46 13.88
N VAL A 47 8.62 -6.32 12.90
CA VAL A 47 8.72 -7.77 13.02
C VAL A 47 9.66 -8.27 11.94
N GLU A 48 10.74 -8.91 12.38
CA GLU A 48 11.73 -9.53 11.51
C GLU A 48 11.44 -11.02 11.36
N ASN A 49 11.95 -11.64 10.29
CA ASN A 49 11.83 -13.09 10.05
C ASN A 49 10.39 -13.60 10.16
N SER A 50 9.43 -12.82 9.67
CA SER A 50 8.02 -13.22 9.70
C SER A 50 7.79 -14.37 8.72
N THR A 51 7.20 -15.48 9.16
CA THR A 51 6.72 -16.52 8.25
C THR A 51 5.49 -16.01 7.50
N TYR A 52 5.50 -16.05 6.17
CA TYR A 52 4.39 -15.59 5.35
C TYR A 52 3.99 -16.60 4.30
N GLY A 53 2.73 -16.56 3.90
CA GLY A 53 2.24 -17.25 2.71
C GLY A 53 2.11 -16.29 1.54
N ILE A 54 1.92 -16.84 0.35
CA ILE A 54 1.58 -16.06 -0.85
C ILE A 54 0.13 -16.35 -1.23
N PHE A 55 -0.61 -15.32 -1.62
CA PHE A 55 -1.93 -15.48 -2.21
C PHE A 55 -2.00 -14.85 -3.60
N LYS A 56 -2.83 -15.42 -4.47
CA LYS A 56 -3.05 -14.90 -5.83
C LYS A 56 -3.92 -13.65 -5.76
N SER A 57 -3.40 -12.55 -6.31
CA SER A 57 -4.11 -11.28 -6.43
C SER A 57 -4.06 -10.79 -7.87
N ASN A 58 -5.23 -10.37 -8.39
CA ASN A 58 -5.33 -9.65 -9.66
C ASN A 58 -4.95 -8.16 -9.52
N SER A 59 -4.87 -7.66 -8.29
CA SER A 59 -4.47 -6.29 -7.97
C SER A 59 -2.98 -6.20 -7.67
N GLY A 60 -2.36 -5.06 -7.99
CA GLY A 60 -0.95 -4.77 -7.75
C GLY A 60 -0.08 -4.76 -9.00
N TRP A 61 -0.53 -5.41 -10.08
CA TRP A 61 0.22 -5.50 -11.35
C TRP A 61 0.25 -4.21 -12.15
N LYS A 62 -0.88 -3.47 -12.19
CA LYS A 62 -1.00 -2.20 -12.93
C LYS A 62 -0.94 -0.98 -12.01
N ASP A 63 -1.52 -1.11 -10.82
CA ASP A 63 -1.67 0.00 -9.87
C ASP A 63 -0.58 0.04 -8.78
N SER A 64 0.32 -0.93 -8.70
CA SER A 64 1.26 -1.09 -7.56
C SER A 64 0.57 -0.98 -6.18
N LYS A 65 -0.68 -1.46 -6.12
CA LYS A 65 -1.49 -1.59 -4.91
C LYS A 65 -1.32 -2.99 -4.35
N TYR A 66 -0.45 -3.10 -3.35
CA TYR A 66 -0.14 -4.36 -2.70
C TYR A 66 -1.01 -4.59 -1.47
N TYR A 67 -1.32 -5.86 -1.22
CA TYR A 67 -2.21 -6.25 -0.15
C TYR A 67 -1.61 -7.37 0.70
N VAL A 68 -1.92 -7.32 1.98
CA VAL A 68 -1.45 -8.29 2.97
C VAL A 68 -2.57 -8.65 3.93
N LEU A 69 -2.57 -9.89 4.40
CA LEU A 69 -3.45 -10.39 5.46
C LEU A 69 -2.58 -10.68 6.68
N MET A 70 -2.88 -10.08 7.81
CA MET A 70 -2.08 -10.21 9.03
C MET A 70 -3.01 -10.18 10.23
N ASN A 71 -2.75 -11.05 11.21
CA ASN A 71 -3.46 -11.02 12.50
C ASN A 71 -2.85 -9.95 13.41
N ASP A 72 -3.63 -9.46 14.38
CA ASP A 72 -3.19 -8.46 15.36
C ASP A 72 -2.80 -7.10 14.77
N VAL A 73 -3.16 -6.83 13.52
CA VAL A 73 -3.02 -5.50 12.89
C VAL A 73 -4.37 -5.05 12.35
N MET A 74 -4.69 -3.77 12.58
CA MET A 74 -5.95 -3.20 12.13
C MET A 74 -6.06 -3.24 10.59
N PRO A 75 -7.21 -3.69 10.04
CA PRO A 75 -7.46 -3.60 8.61
C PRO A 75 -7.43 -2.12 8.20
N GLY A 76 -6.72 -1.82 7.12
CA GLY A 76 -6.51 -0.46 6.65
C GLY A 76 -5.12 0.10 6.92
N THR A 77 -4.37 -0.47 7.86
CA THR A 77 -2.99 -0.06 8.16
C THR A 77 -2.07 -0.33 6.98
N ILE A 78 -1.18 0.60 6.66
CA ILE A 78 -0.14 0.40 5.67
C ILE A 78 1.10 -0.13 6.37
N ILE A 79 1.59 -1.27 5.92
CA ILE A 79 2.85 -1.83 6.39
C ILE A 79 3.91 -1.66 5.31
N LYS A 80 5.12 -1.33 5.74
CA LYS A 80 6.33 -1.36 4.95
C LYS A 80 6.91 -2.76 5.04
N ILE A 81 7.10 -3.38 3.89
CA ILE A 81 7.67 -4.72 3.75
C ILE A 81 9.03 -4.56 3.09
N LYS A 82 10.10 -4.90 3.81
CA LYS A 82 11.46 -4.94 3.27
C LYS A 82 11.90 -6.39 3.14
N SER A 83 12.37 -6.76 1.96
CA SER A 83 13.07 -8.04 1.76
C SER A 83 14.50 -7.93 2.29
N GLN A 84 14.93 -8.88 3.13
CA GLN A 84 16.34 -8.93 3.54
C GLN A 84 17.24 -9.50 2.44
N GLN A 85 16.67 -10.21 1.47
CA GLN A 85 17.42 -10.86 0.39
C GLN A 85 17.77 -9.89 -0.74
N THR A 86 16.80 -9.05 -1.13
CA THR A 86 16.92 -8.14 -2.27
C THR A 86 17.01 -6.68 -1.86
N GLU A 87 16.86 -6.40 -0.56
CA GLU A 87 16.77 -5.07 0.04
C GLU A 87 15.64 -4.17 -0.48
N GLN A 88 14.78 -4.73 -1.36
CA GLN A 88 13.64 -4.05 -1.93
C GLN A 88 12.58 -3.79 -0.87
N VAL A 89 11.88 -2.66 -1.03
CA VAL A 89 10.84 -2.21 -0.12
C VAL A 89 9.54 -2.03 -0.89
N VAL A 90 8.47 -2.63 -0.40
CA VAL A 90 7.12 -2.43 -0.90
C VAL A 90 6.18 -2.02 0.22
N TYR A 91 5.20 -1.19 -0.09
CA TYR A 91 4.17 -0.76 0.86
C TYR A 91 2.87 -1.50 0.55
N ALA A 92 2.37 -2.26 1.53
CA ALA A 92 1.15 -3.06 1.38
C ALA A 92 0.09 -2.64 2.40
N LYS A 93 -1.17 -2.65 1.97
CA LYS A 93 -2.31 -2.39 2.85
C LYS A 93 -2.82 -3.67 3.48
N VAL A 94 -3.03 -3.66 4.80
CA VAL A 94 -3.66 -4.76 5.53
C VAL A 94 -5.13 -4.81 5.12
N LEU A 95 -5.54 -5.90 4.50
CA LEU A 95 -6.95 -6.14 4.15
C LEU A 95 -7.75 -6.65 5.34
N GLY A 96 -7.10 -7.38 6.23
CA GLY A 96 -7.71 -7.94 7.43
C GLY A 96 -6.91 -9.11 7.98
N SER A 97 -7.56 -9.84 8.86
CA SER A 97 -7.01 -10.99 9.55
C SER A 97 -6.74 -12.16 8.59
N LEU A 98 -5.70 -12.91 8.89
CA LEU A 98 -5.38 -14.16 8.21
C LEU A 98 -6.41 -15.22 8.63
N VAL A 99 -7.22 -15.69 7.67
CA VAL A 99 -8.20 -16.76 7.93
C VAL A 99 -7.47 -18.01 8.42
N PRO A 100 -7.82 -18.60 9.57
CA PRO A 100 -7.19 -19.83 10.04
C PRO A 100 -7.62 -21.00 9.16
N ALA A 101 -6.79 -21.33 8.19
CA ALA A 101 -6.88 -22.53 7.37
C ALA A 101 -5.75 -23.49 7.75
N LYS A 102 -5.88 -24.79 7.48
CA LYS A 102 -4.79 -25.75 7.71
C LYS A 102 -3.48 -25.35 7.00
N GLU A 103 -3.58 -24.70 5.84
CA GLU A 103 -2.45 -24.17 5.08
C GLU A 103 -1.90 -22.84 5.62
N ASN A 104 -2.57 -22.26 6.62
CA ASN A 104 -2.17 -21.03 7.31
C ASN A 104 -1.62 -21.29 8.70
N ASP A 105 -1.61 -22.55 9.12
CA ASP A 105 -1.12 -22.94 10.42
C ASP A 105 0.39 -22.69 10.48
N GLY A 106 0.82 -21.85 11.42
CA GLY A 106 2.21 -21.38 11.52
C GLY A 106 2.60 -20.18 10.65
N LEU A 107 1.70 -19.64 9.81
CA LEU A 107 1.94 -18.40 9.07
C LEU A 107 1.54 -17.17 9.90
N LYS A 108 2.39 -16.14 9.90
CA LYS A 108 2.10 -14.84 10.55
C LYS A 108 1.30 -13.91 9.64
N LEU A 109 1.49 -14.01 8.33
CA LEU A 109 0.79 -13.19 7.34
C LEU A 109 0.66 -13.88 5.97
N ARG A 110 -0.11 -13.28 5.07
CA ARG A 110 -0.17 -13.65 3.65
C ARG A 110 0.04 -12.43 2.77
N LEU A 111 0.98 -12.51 1.85
CA LEU A 111 1.34 -11.46 0.92
C LEU A 111 0.81 -11.75 -0.49
N SER A 112 0.36 -10.72 -1.20
CA SER A 112 -0.06 -10.89 -2.60
C SER A 112 1.14 -11.23 -3.51
N ASN A 113 0.94 -12.11 -4.49
CA ASN A 113 1.98 -12.47 -5.46
C ASN A 113 2.58 -11.26 -6.20
N ALA A 114 1.77 -10.25 -6.54
CA ALA A 114 2.27 -9.00 -7.15
C ALA A 114 3.28 -8.27 -6.25
N ALA A 115 3.09 -8.31 -4.93
CA ALA A 115 4.01 -7.70 -3.98
C ALA A 115 5.30 -8.51 -3.81
N LEU A 116 5.20 -9.83 -3.91
CA LEU A 116 6.35 -10.72 -3.92
C LEU A 116 7.26 -10.45 -5.13
N GLU A 117 6.66 -10.33 -6.32
CA GLU A 117 7.38 -9.95 -7.54
C GLU A 117 7.99 -8.56 -7.44
N ALA A 118 7.26 -7.60 -6.87
CA ALA A 118 7.78 -6.25 -6.62
C ALA A 118 8.95 -6.23 -5.62
N LEU A 119 9.00 -7.19 -4.69
CA LEU A 119 10.15 -7.42 -3.82
C LEU A 119 11.30 -8.15 -4.53
N GLY A 120 11.10 -8.65 -5.76
CA GLY A 120 12.08 -9.47 -6.48
C GLY A 120 12.23 -10.87 -5.87
N LEU A 121 11.21 -11.37 -5.18
CA LEU A 121 11.17 -12.70 -4.58
C LEU A 121 10.35 -13.64 -5.46
N LYS A 122 10.76 -14.91 -5.51
CA LYS A 122 10.04 -15.97 -6.23
C LYS A 122 9.20 -16.84 -5.31
N ASP A 123 9.61 -16.96 -4.05
CA ASP A 123 9.05 -17.89 -3.07
C ASP A 123 8.91 -17.20 -1.71
N SER A 124 8.11 -17.79 -0.82
CA SER A 124 7.89 -17.29 0.54
C SER A 124 8.92 -17.76 1.57
N SER A 125 10.06 -18.28 1.10
CA SER A 125 11.13 -18.77 1.98
C SER A 125 12.05 -17.64 2.47
N SER A 126 12.05 -16.49 1.79
CA SER A 126 12.98 -15.39 2.08
C SER A 126 12.49 -14.57 3.27
N PRO A 127 13.35 -14.26 4.26
CA PRO A 127 12.93 -13.48 5.42
C PRO A 127 12.53 -12.05 5.04
N LEU A 128 11.38 -11.63 5.55
CA LEU A 128 10.85 -10.27 5.38
C LEU A 128 10.89 -9.53 6.72
N VAL A 129 11.24 -8.24 6.64
CA VAL A 129 11.09 -7.28 7.73
C VAL A 129 9.83 -6.48 7.47
N LEU A 130 8.91 -6.52 8.42
CA LEU A 130 7.65 -5.83 8.37
C LEU A 130 7.69 -4.71 9.37
N THR A 131 7.37 -3.50 8.93
CA THR A 131 7.37 -2.32 9.78
C THR A 131 6.07 -1.57 9.57
N TRP A 132 5.39 -1.23 10.65
CA TRP A 132 4.13 -0.47 10.58
C TRP A 132 3.97 0.41 11.80
N ASN A 133 3.01 1.33 11.73
CA ASN A 133 2.67 2.21 12.84
C ASN A 133 1.24 1.91 13.28
N ASN A 134 1.06 1.72 14.59
CA ASN A 134 -0.24 1.46 15.22
C ASN A 134 -0.41 2.32 16.48
#